data_AF-A0A972WSW6-F1
#
_entry.id   AF-A0A972WSW6-F1
#
_cell.length_a   1.000
_cell.length_b   1.000
_cell.length_c   1.000
_cell.angle_alpha   90.00
_cell.angle_beta   90.00
_cell.angle_gamma   90.00
#
_symmetry.space_group_name_H-M   'P 1'
#
loop_
_entity.id
_entity.type
_entity.pdbx_description
1 polymer ?
#
loop_
_entity_poly.entity_id
_entity_poly.type
_entity_poly.pdbx_seq_one_letter_code
_entity_poly.pdbx_strand_id
1 'polypeptide(L)'
;MRQALWTGGTPEDVRSAWESLKATLLARDQDWPVWTAWYDDILRGADASKRRRLIEELELKRVLIGDADWKQGPAHVNALIAALEAEYRVPVPEPGQDDVPPEDRNAGRFRETGYRIDADALAGHDAVATDPIAQDLHAEAVRFARALLDIAGQLRPGANTPHNLLGIATLLAEATGDTVDTARPGLLIPRAAALQTTLDADDMRQADPEFEGPPLSADQRAALTNANNAYKTWINTDPFLAGMDGARLGKAARPVDPQQVNIIVSLAVEQDAATPAAQDMVHEAEKAGSDSQYYKATALNFVRRGLKIAVNTIKVIRHPVRAGFRVSVSVARWLMKNEEEILSFLEGIPDLRDTAKRIIELLKELPLDKL
;
A
#
# COMPACT_ATOMS: atom_id res chain seq x y z
N MET A 1 35.36 -1.97 -3.31
CA MET A 1 35.31 -0.54 -2.92
C MET A 1 36.44 0.21 -3.64
N ARG A 2 36.16 1.27 -4.41
CA ARG A 2 37.22 2.17 -4.92
C ARG A 2 37.45 3.29 -3.89
N GLN A 3 38.65 3.36 -3.32
CA GLN A 3 39.11 4.39 -2.39
C GLN A 3 39.17 5.77 -3.09
N ALA A 4 39.16 6.85 -2.30
CA ALA A 4 39.54 8.18 -2.79
C ALA A 4 40.90 8.12 -3.48
N LEU A 5 41.13 8.98 -4.49
CA LEU A 5 42.45 9.05 -5.12
C LEU A 5 43.55 9.36 -4.09
N TRP A 6 43.21 10.13 -3.05
CA TRP A 6 44.10 10.50 -1.96
C TRP A 6 43.50 10.06 -0.61
N THR A 7 44.18 9.17 0.10
CA THR A 7 43.71 8.58 1.38
C THR A 7 43.63 9.58 2.54
N GLY A 8 44.33 10.71 2.45
CA GLY A 8 44.29 11.82 3.43
C GLY A 8 43.57 13.08 2.93
N GLY A 9 42.82 12.98 1.83
CA GLY A 9 42.25 14.13 1.12
C GLY A 9 43.19 14.71 0.06
N THR A 10 42.63 15.41 -0.92
CA THR A 10 43.40 16.01 -2.03
C THR A 10 44.39 17.06 -1.49
N PRO A 11 45.70 16.94 -1.81
CA PRO A 11 46.70 17.96 -1.49
C PRO A 11 46.28 19.35 -1.95
N GLU A 12 46.63 20.39 -1.19
CA GLU A 12 46.13 21.75 -1.43
C GLU A 12 46.64 22.36 -2.75
N ASP A 13 47.88 22.08 -3.12
CA ASP A 13 48.47 22.45 -4.39
C ASP A 13 47.74 21.79 -5.58
N VAL A 14 47.43 20.50 -5.47
CA VAL A 14 46.64 19.75 -6.47
C VAL A 14 45.22 20.29 -6.56
N ARG A 15 44.59 20.61 -5.43
CA ARG A 15 43.24 21.20 -5.37
C ARG A 15 43.22 22.57 -6.05
N SER A 16 44.16 23.45 -5.71
CA SER A 16 44.25 24.79 -6.29
C SER A 16 44.52 24.73 -7.80
N ALA A 17 45.43 23.86 -8.23
CA ALA A 17 45.70 23.63 -9.66
C ALA A 17 44.47 23.08 -10.39
N TRP A 18 43.74 22.15 -9.76
CA TRP A 18 42.51 21.61 -10.32
C TRP A 18 41.41 22.67 -10.47
N GLU A 19 41.14 23.47 -9.45
CA GLU A 19 40.11 24.52 -9.52
C GLU A 19 40.44 25.55 -10.60
N SER A 20 41.72 25.93 -10.76
CA SER A 20 42.16 26.82 -11.84
C SER A 20 41.96 26.19 -13.23
N LEU A 21 42.29 24.91 -13.40
CA LEU A 21 42.10 24.19 -14.65
C LEU A 21 40.61 24.04 -14.97
N LYS A 22 39.81 23.64 -13.99
CA LYS A 22 38.36 23.49 -14.10
C LYS A 22 37.70 24.80 -14.52
N ALA A 23 38.03 25.93 -13.89
CA ALA A 23 37.52 27.24 -14.28
C ALA A 23 37.88 27.58 -15.75
N THR A 24 39.12 27.29 -16.16
CA THR A 24 39.58 27.50 -17.54
C THR A 24 38.83 26.64 -18.55
N LEU A 25 38.57 25.37 -18.22
CA LEU A 25 37.83 24.44 -19.09
C LEU A 25 36.35 24.84 -19.20
N LEU A 26 35.71 25.18 -18.08
CA LEU A 26 34.30 25.59 -18.07
C LEU A 26 34.06 26.89 -18.83
N ALA A 27 35.03 27.81 -18.86
CA ALA A 27 34.94 29.05 -19.63
C ALA A 27 34.97 28.85 -21.16
N ARG A 28 35.33 27.65 -21.65
CA ARG A 28 35.43 27.35 -23.10
C ARG A 28 34.12 26.91 -23.74
N ASP A 29 33.05 26.69 -22.97
CA ASP A 29 31.70 26.32 -23.46
C ASP A 29 31.69 25.16 -24.48
N GLN A 30 32.36 24.06 -24.11
CA GLN A 30 32.53 22.85 -24.95
C GLN A 30 32.16 21.58 -24.16
N ASP A 31 31.09 21.65 -23.36
CA ASP A 31 30.60 20.52 -22.55
C ASP A 31 31.64 19.86 -21.62
N TRP A 32 32.65 20.64 -21.19
CA TRP A 32 33.62 20.23 -20.17
C TRP A 32 33.04 19.84 -18.79
N PRO A 33 31.78 20.17 -18.40
CA PRO A 33 31.14 19.61 -17.21
C PRO A 33 31.19 18.07 -17.12
N VAL A 34 31.16 17.34 -18.24
CA VAL A 34 31.14 15.85 -18.22
C VAL A 34 32.39 15.28 -17.56
N TRP A 35 33.57 15.82 -17.90
CA TRP A 35 34.87 15.39 -17.37
C TRP A 35 35.21 16.03 -16.03
N THR A 36 34.90 17.32 -15.87
CA THR A 36 35.24 18.03 -14.64
C THR A 36 34.49 17.47 -13.44
N ALA A 37 33.19 17.20 -13.58
CA ALA A 37 32.45 16.59 -12.49
C ALA A 37 32.71 15.07 -12.34
N TRP A 38 33.20 14.36 -13.38
CA TRP A 38 33.73 12.99 -13.21
C TRP A 38 35.01 13.00 -12.36
N TYR A 39 35.93 13.93 -12.63
CA TYR A 39 37.17 14.05 -11.88
C TYR A 39 36.93 14.51 -10.44
N ASP A 40 35.98 15.43 -10.21
CA ASP A 40 35.53 15.80 -8.86
C ASP A 40 35.04 14.57 -8.07
N ASP A 41 34.31 13.65 -8.72
CA ASP A 41 33.83 12.41 -8.07
C ASP A 41 34.98 11.47 -7.69
N ILE A 42 36.05 11.43 -8.49
CA ILE A 42 37.27 10.65 -8.20
C ILE A 42 38.07 11.29 -7.04
N LEU A 43 38.21 12.62 -7.03
CA LEU A 43 38.92 13.36 -5.99
C LEU A 43 38.24 13.24 -4.63
N ARG A 44 36.91 13.34 -4.57
CA ARG A 44 36.16 13.32 -3.31
C ARG A 44 36.25 11.99 -2.60
N GLY A 45 36.22 10.88 -3.34
CA GLY A 45 36.25 9.53 -2.78
C GLY A 45 35.05 9.19 -1.89
N ALA A 46 34.60 7.94 -1.98
CA ALA A 46 33.71 7.24 -1.03
C ALA A 46 32.50 7.95 -0.35
N ASP A 47 31.95 9.06 -0.83
CA ASP A 47 30.56 9.41 -0.49
C ASP A 47 29.62 8.70 -1.49
N ALA A 48 29.33 7.43 -1.20
CA ALA A 48 28.50 6.56 -2.05
C ALA A 48 27.11 7.14 -2.34
N SER A 49 26.64 8.07 -1.48
CA SER A 49 25.35 8.75 -1.60
C SER A 49 25.35 9.88 -2.65
N LYS A 50 26.53 10.37 -3.06
CA LYS A 50 26.70 11.48 -4.02
C LYS A 50 27.50 11.12 -5.26
N ARG A 51 27.92 9.86 -5.41
CA ARG A 51 28.59 9.41 -6.62
C ARG A 51 27.62 9.41 -7.80
N ARG A 52 28.14 9.80 -8.97
CA ARG A 52 27.66 9.24 -10.23
C ARG A 52 27.68 7.70 -10.15
N ARG A 53 26.50 7.05 -10.19
CA ARG A 53 26.41 5.58 -10.34
C ARG A 53 27.23 5.19 -11.58
N LEU A 54 28.08 4.17 -11.46
CA LEU A 54 28.76 3.59 -12.59
C LEU A 54 27.71 2.75 -13.34
N ILE A 55 27.47 3.09 -14.59
CA ILE A 55 26.52 2.40 -15.46
C ILE A 55 27.38 1.72 -16.51
N GLU A 56 27.48 0.39 -16.44
CA GLU A 56 28.44 -0.38 -17.24
C GLU A 56 28.23 -0.15 -18.74
N GLU A 57 26.98 -0.06 -19.16
CA GLU A 57 26.57 0.23 -20.53
C GLU A 57 27.02 1.63 -20.97
N LEU A 58 26.91 2.64 -20.09
CA LEU A 58 27.40 3.99 -20.37
C LEU A 58 28.92 4.01 -20.54
N GLU A 59 29.66 3.31 -19.67
CA GLU A 59 31.12 3.26 -19.77
C GLU A 59 31.56 2.50 -21.03
N LEU A 60 30.86 1.42 -21.39
CA LEU A 60 31.09 0.70 -22.64
C LEU A 60 30.84 1.62 -23.85
N LYS A 61 29.73 2.37 -23.86
CA LYS A 61 29.41 3.30 -24.95
C LYS A 61 30.45 4.41 -25.10
N ARG A 62 30.98 4.94 -24.00
CA ARG A 62 32.08 5.93 -24.02
C ARG A 62 33.35 5.39 -24.66
N VAL A 63 33.73 4.15 -24.30
CA VAL A 63 34.92 3.48 -24.86
C VAL A 63 34.73 3.15 -26.34
N LEU A 64 33.49 2.94 -26.78
CA LEU A 64 33.14 2.64 -28.17
C LEU A 64 32.98 3.89 -29.06
N ILE A 65 33.21 5.11 -28.55
CA ILE A 65 33.26 6.32 -29.39
C ILE A 65 34.44 6.17 -30.36
N GLY A 66 34.16 6.20 -31.66
CA GLY A 66 35.15 5.90 -32.69
C GLY A 66 36.19 7.01 -32.87
N ASP A 67 37.37 6.65 -33.38
CA ASP A 67 38.46 7.60 -33.66
C ASP A 67 38.06 8.77 -34.57
N ALA A 68 37.08 8.56 -35.45
CA ALA A 68 36.55 9.61 -36.32
C ALA A 68 35.87 10.73 -35.53
N ASP A 69 35.20 10.42 -34.42
CA ASP A 69 34.60 11.41 -33.53
C ASP A 69 35.67 12.14 -32.72
N TRP A 70 36.69 11.42 -32.24
CA TRP A 70 37.82 12.04 -31.54
C TRP A 70 38.58 13.06 -32.38
N LYS A 71 38.73 12.81 -33.68
CA LYS A 71 39.37 13.74 -34.63
C LYS A 71 38.59 15.03 -34.87
N GLN A 72 37.29 15.06 -34.57
CA GLN A 72 36.46 16.27 -34.68
C GLN A 72 36.68 17.23 -33.50
N GLY A 73 37.45 16.82 -32.49
CA GLY A 73 37.88 17.66 -31.40
C GLY A 73 36.98 17.58 -30.15
N PRO A 74 37.39 18.27 -29.07
CA PRO A 74 36.79 18.09 -27.75
C PRO A 74 35.34 18.54 -27.67
N ALA A 75 34.94 19.60 -28.39
CA ALA A 75 33.57 20.08 -28.40
C ALA A 75 32.58 18.99 -28.86
N HIS A 76 32.93 18.29 -29.96
CA HIS A 76 32.12 17.21 -30.52
C HIS A 76 32.02 16.01 -29.57
N VAL A 77 33.16 15.53 -29.07
CA VAL A 77 33.19 14.34 -28.20
C VAL A 77 32.52 14.60 -26.86
N ASN A 78 32.74 15.78 -26.26
CA ASN A 78 32.11 16.12 -24.98
C ASN A 78 30.59 16.21 -25.12
N ALA A 79 30.09 16.76 -26.23
CA ALA A 79 28.65 16.78 -26.53
C ALA A 79 28.08 15.37 -26.70
N LEU A 80 28.78 14.46 -27.38
CA LEU A 80 28.38 13.05 -27.48
C LEU A 80 28.31 12.37 -26.11
N ILE A 81 29.32 12.59 -25.26
CA ILE A 81 29.34 12.05 -23.91
C ILE A 81 28.23 12.66 -23.05
N ALA A 82 27.94 13.95 -23.20
CA ALA A 82 26.84 14.61 -22.50
C ALA A 82 25.48 14.01 -22.91
N ALA A 83 25.28 13.73 -24.20
CA ALA A 83 24.08 13.05 -24.70
C ALA A 83 23.94 11.63 -24.13
N LEU A 84 25.03 10.86 -24.09
CA LEU A 84 25.07 9.55 -23.43
C LEU A 84 24.80 9.67 -21.92
N GLU A 85 25.36 10.68 -21.24
CA GLU A 85 25.02 10.91 -19.82
C GLU A 85 23.55 11.25 -19.63
N ALA A 86 22.95 12.06 -20.51
CA ALA A 86 21.52 12.38 -20.45
C ALA A 86 20.63 11.16 -20.69
N GLU A 87 21.00 10.27 -21.61
CA GLU A 87 20.27 9.04 -21.93
C GLU A 87 20.34 8.01 -20.79
N TYR A 88 21.53 7.78 -20.23
CA TYR A 88 21.74 6.70 -19.24
C TYR A 88 21.60 7.19 -17.80
N ARG A 89 21.88 8.46 -17.52
CA ARG A 89 21.74 9.06 -16.18
C ARG A 89 20.45 9.86 -16.02
N VAL A 90 19.42 9.64 -16.85
CA VAL A 90 18.05 10.01 -16.47
C VAL A 90 17.89 9.50 -15.04
N PRO A 91 17.68 10.37 -14.03
CA PRO A 91 17.43 9.89 -12.70
C PRO A 91 16.25 8.94 -12.86
N VAL A 92 16.42 7.66 -12.56
CA VAL A 92 15.26 6.85 -12.21
C VAL A 92 14.76 7.55 -10.96
N PRO A 93 13.66 8.37 -10.99
CA PRO A 93 13.21 9.04 -9.77
C PRO A 93 13.18 8.01 -8.65
N GLU A 94 13.92 8.18 -7.55
CA GLU A 94 13.77 7.24 -6.45
C GLU A 94 12.27 7.18 -6.12
N PRO A 95 11.65 5.99 -6.02
CA PRO A 95 10.20 5.93 -5.90
C PRO A 95 9.76 6.82 -4.75
N GLY A 96 9.06 7.89 -5.10
CA GLY A 96 8.53 8.87 -4.17
C GLY A 96 7.47 8.21 -3.32
N GLN A 97 7.24 8.70 -2.09
CA GLN A 97 6.00 8.30 -1.41
C GLN A 97 4.76 8.74 -2.22
N ASP A 98 4.94 9.74 -3.09
CA ASP A 98 3.95 10.28 -4.01
C ASP A 98 3.81 9.47 -5.31
N ASP A 99 4.72 8.52 -5.58
CA ASP A 99 4.64 7.67 -6.79
C ASP A 99 3.57 6.58 -6.64
N VAL A 100 3.17 6.25 -5.40
CA VAL A 100 2.01 5.38 -5.16
C VAL A 100 0.77 6.28 -5.06
N PRO A 101 -0.22 6.12 -5.95
CA PRO A 101 -1.46 6.90 -5.89
C PRO A 101 -2.10 6.83 -4.50
N PRO A 102 -2.75 7.91 -4.03
CA PRO A 102 -3.38 7.94 -2.73
C PRO A 102 -4.44 6.83 -2.59
N GLU A 103 -4.52 6.24 -1.40
CA GLU A 103 -5.57 5.29 -1.03
C GLU A 103 -6.94 5.98 -1.10
N ASP A 104 -7.97 5.24 -1.53
CA ASP A 104 -9.35 5.72 -1.44
C ASP A 104 -9.70 5.83 0.05
N ARG A 105 -10.13 7.03 0.48
CA ARG A 105 -10.49 7.32 1.87
C ARG A 105 -11.78 6.62 2.29
N ASN A 106 -12.60 6.22 1.32
CA ASN A 106 -13.92 5.64 1.53
C ASN A 106 -13.92 4.10 1.41
N ALA A 107 -12.77 3.45 1.55
CA ALA A 107 -12.66 1.99 1.49
C ALA A 107 -11.91 1.44 2.70
N GLY A 108 -11.82 0.11 2.83
CA GLY A 108 -11.00 -0.52 3.84
C GLY A 108 -9.58 0.07 3.81
N ARG A 109 -9.14 0.61 4.96
CA ARG A 109 -7.81 1.19 5.10
C ARG A 109 -6.90 0.18 5.75
N PHE A 110 -5.64 0.19 5.32
CA PHE A 110 -4.62 -0.66 5.88
C PHE A 110 -3.54 0.20 6.53
N ARG A 111 -2.84 -0.34 7.51
CA ARG A 111 -1.72 0.29 8.17
C ARG A 111 -0.56 -0.69 8.30
N GLU A 112 0.60 -0.16 8.67
CA GLU A 112 1.74 -0.97 9.03
C GLU A 112 1.67 -1.26 10.54
N THR A 113 1.53 -2.53 10.91
CA THR A 113 1.63 -2.97 12.32
C THR A 113 2.86 -3.87 12.44
N GLY A 114 3.92 -3.33 13.08
CA GLY A 114 5.21 -4.02 13.16
C GLY A 114 5.90 -4.06 11.79
N TYR A 115 5.71 -5.16 11.05
CA TYR A 115 6.30 -5.41 9.72
C TYR A 115 5.28 -5.93 8.71
N ARG A 116 3.98 -5.90 9.03
CA ARG A 116 2.92 -6.48 8.22
C ARG A 116 1.92 -5.42 7.77
N ILE A 117 1.23 -5.72 6.68
CA ILE A 117 -0.01 -5.04 6.29
C ILE A 117 -1.10 -5.51 7.26
N ASP A 118 -1.73 -4.56 7.95
CA ASP A 118 -2.79 -4.80 8.92
C ASP A 118 -4.01 -3.94 8.59
N ALA A 119 -5.20 -4.36 9.04
CA ALA A 119 -6.40 -3.52 8.91
C ALA A 119 -6.27 -2.28 9.81
N ASP A 120 -6.56 -1.10 9.27
CA ASP A 120 -6.61 0.14 10.05
C ASP A 120 -7.96 0.24 10.76
N ALA A 121 -8.07 -0.45 11.88
CA ALA A 121 -9.27 -0.50 12.69
C ALA A 121 -9.75 0.89 13.16
N LEU A 122 -8.84 1.87 13.28
CA LEU A 122 -9.14 3.21 13.77
C LEU A 122 -9.40 4.23 12.65
N ALA A 123 -9.48 3.80 11.39
CA ALA A 123 -9.84 4.68 10.29
C ALA A 123 -11.18 5.38 10.58
N GLY A 124 -11.18 6.71 10.63
CA GLY A 124 -12.37 7.53 10.92
C GLY A 124 -12.64 7.79 12.41
N HIS A 125 -11.86 7.23 13.32
CA HIS A 125 -12.09 7.33 14.77
C HIS A 125 -12.17 8.77 15.30
N ASP A 126 -11.25 9.64 14.91
CA ASP A 126 -11.19 11.02 15.39
C ASP A 126 -12.44 11.85 15.01
N ALA A 127 -13.06 11.52 13.88
CA ALA A 127 -14.27 12.18 13.42
C ALA A 127 -15.48 11.80 14.30
N VAL A 128 -15.57 10.51 14.66
CA VAL A 128 -16.65 9.96 15.50
C VAL A 128 -16.50 10.37 16.97
N ALA A 129 -15.27 10.46 17.48
CA ALA A 129 -14.99 10.72 18.90
C ALA A 129 -15.41 12.12 19.37
N THR A 130 -15.51 13.09 18.46
CA THR A 130 -15.70 14.52 18.82
C THR A 130 -17.14 15.02 18.71
N ASP A 131 -18.05 14.25 18.11
CA ASP A 131 -19.45 14.63 17.92
C ASP A 131 -20.37 14.01 19.00
N PRO A 132 -21.02 14.81 19.87
CA PRO A 132 -21.95 14.30 20.88
C PRO A 132 -23.11 13.47 20.30
N ILE A 133 -23.60 13.81 19.11
CA ILE A 133 -24.69 13.05 18.47
C ILE A 133 -24.17 11.68 18.04
N ALA A 134 -22.94 11.61 17.51
CA ALA A 134 -22.31 10.35 17.15
C ALA A 134 -22.03 9.46 18.38
N GLN A 135 -21.75 10.07 19.54
CA GLN A 135 -21.58 9.34 20.81
C GLN A 135 -22.89 8.72 21.31
N ASP A 136 -24.00 9.46 21.27
CA ASP A 136 -25.32 8.93 21.66
C ASP A 136 -25.76 7.79 20.73
N LEU A 137 -25.56 7.96 19.42
CA LEU A 137 -25.87 6.92 18.43
C LEU A 137 -24.95 5.71 18.52
N HIS A 138 -23.67 5.90 18.88
CA HIS A 138 -22.77 4.81 19.21
C HIS A 138 -23.28 4.00 20.39
N ALA A 139 -23.67 4.66 21.50
CA ALA A 139 -24.18 3.99 22.68
C ALA A 139 -25.43 3.15 22.36
N GLU A 140 -26.31 3.68 21.51
CA GLU A 140 -27.48 2.96 21.00
C GLU A 140 -27.08 1.75 20.14
N ALA A 141 -26.10 1.90 19.24
CA ALA A 141 -25.57 0.81 18.42
C ALA A 141 -24.93 -0.31 19.28
N VAL A 142 -24.19 0.05 20.34
CA VAL A 142 -23.62 -0.90 21.33
C VAL A 142 -24.74 -1.68 22.01
N ARG A 143 -25.79 -0.99 22.46
CA ARG A 143 -26.92 -1.63 23.13
C ARG A 143 -27.58 -2.68 22.23
N PHE A 144 -27.79 -2.35 20.95
CA PHE A 144 -28.37 -3.30 19.99
C PHE A 144 -27.41 -4.43 19.59
N ALA A 145 -26.10 -4.18 19.49
CA ALA A 145 -25.11 -5.23 19.28
C ALA A 145 -25.16 -6.28 20.40
N ARG A 146 -25.19 -5.82 21.65
CA ARG A 146 -25.25 -6.70 22.83
C ARG A 146 -26.57 -7.47 22.90
N ALA A 147 -27.69 -6.80 22.63
CA ALA A 147 -28.99 -7.47 22.57
C ALA A 147 -29.02 -8.57 21.48
N LEU A 148 -28.44 -8.30 20.30
CA LEU A 148 -28.31 -9.30 19.25
C LEU A 148 -27.40 -10.45 19.68
N LEU A 149 -26.28 -10.17 20.35
CA LEU A 149 -25.36 -11.18 20.86
C LEU A 149 -26.02 -12.08 21.91
N ASP A 150 -26.80 -11.51 22.83
CA ASP A 150 -27.53 -12.26 23.86
C ASP A 150 -28.56 -13.20 23.23
N ILE A 151 -29.36 -12.69 22.29
CA ILE A 151 -30.36 -13.50 21.56
C ILE A 151 -29.67 -14.59 20.73
N ALA A 152 -28.53 -14.27 20.11
CA ALA A 152 -27.77 -15.24 19.35
C ALA A 152 -27.10 -16.30 20.26
N GLY A 153 -26.70 -15.95 21.47
CA GLY A 153 -26.09 -16.86 22.44
C GLY A 153 -27.08 -17.83 23.09
N GLN A 154 -28.37 -17.52 23.09
CA GLN A 154 -29.44 -18.42 23.56
C GLN A 154 -29.70 -19.59 22.59
N LEU A 155 -29.13 -19.55 21.39
CA LEU A 155 -29.23 -20.63 20.41
C LEU A 155 -28.48 -21.86 20.89
N ARG A 156 -29.14 -23.03 20.87
CA ARG A 156 -28.50 -24.29 21.26
C ARG A 156 -27.41 -24.67 20.26
N PRO A 157 -26.19 -25.03 20.70
CA PRO A 157 -25.17 -25.60 19.83
C PRO A 157 -25.73 -26.85 19.12
N GLY A 158 -25.73 -26.86 17.79
CA GLY A 158 -26.18 -28.00 16.98
C GLY A 158 -27.64 -27.98 16.54
N ALA A 159 -28.43 -26.95 16.88
CA ALA A 159 -29.60 -26.64 16.06
C ALA A 159 -29.10 -26.22 14.67
N ASN A 160 -29.79 -26.61 13.59
CA ASN A 160 -29.58 -26.08 12.23
C ASN A 160 -29.91 -24.60 12.22
N THR A 161 -29.09 -23.84 12.92
CA THR A 161 -29.32 -22.45 13.21
C THR A 161 -29.01 -21.75 11.91
N PRO A 162 -30.02 -21.14 11.28
CA PRO A 162 -29.82 -20.52 10.00
C PRO A 162 -28.83 -19.39 10.23
N HIS A 163 -27.66 -19.56 9.63
CA HIS A 163 -26.54 -18.63 9.64
C HIS A 163 -25.77 -18.50 10.95
N ASN A 164 -24.50 -18.16 10.76
CA ASN A 164 -23.51 -17.80 11.77
C ASN A 164 -23.88 -16.50 12.51
N LEU A 165 -25.13 -16.35 12.98
CA LEU A 165 -25.66 -15.15 13.60
C LEU A 165 -24.87 -14.80 14.86
N LEU A 166 -24.49 -15.81 15.65
CA LEU A 166 -23.62 -15.64 16.80
C LEU A 166 -22.25 -15.07 16.41
N GLY A 167 -21.63 -15.60 15.35
CA GLY A 167 -20.36 -15.08 14.84
C GLY A 167 -20.50 -13.64 14.33
N ILE A 168 -21.55 -13.34 13.57
CA ILE A 168 -21.83 -11.99 13.07
C ILE A 168 -22.06 -11.02 14.24
N ALA A 169 -22.85 -11.40 15.24
CA ALA A 169 -23.11 -10.58 16.42
C ALA A 169 -21.85 -10.35 17.27
N THR A 170 -21.00 -11.38 17.40
CA THR A 170 -19.73 -11.30 18.13
C THR A 170 -18.79 -10.31 17.43
N LEU A 171 -18.59 -10.48 16.11
CA LEU A 171 -17.76 -9.57 15.32
C LEU A 171 -18.33 -8.16 15.38
N LEU A 172 -19.63 -7.98 15.24
CA LEU A 172 -20.24 -6.66 15.34
C LEU A 172 -19.92 -5.99 16.68
N ALA A 173 -20.23 -6.67 17.81
CA ALA A 173 -19.96 -6.15 19.14
C ALA A 173 -18.47 -5.78 19.35
N GLU A 174 -17.55 -6.60 18.86
CA GLU A 174 -16.11 -6.29 18.89
C GLU A 174 -15.73 -5.03 18.10
N ALA A 175 -16.43 -4.72 17.00
CA ALA A 175 -16.12 -3.54 16.20
C ALA A 175 -16.74 -2.29 16.78
N THR A 176 -17.91 -2.42 17.39
CA THR A 176 -18.57 -1.29 18.04
C THR A 176 -17.82 -0.87 19.29
N GLY A 177 -17.19 -1.82 19.99
CA GLY A 177 -16.54 -1.55 21.27
C GLY A 177 -17.57 -1.19 22.36
N ASP A 178 -17.08 -0.87 23.56
CA ASP A 178 -17.94 -0.47 24.68
C ASP A 178 -18.17 1.04 24.75
N THR A 179 -17.24 1.80 24.17
CA THR A 179 -17.20 3.26 24.09
C THR A 179 -16.75 3.67 22.70
N VAL A 180 -17.02 4.92 22.29
CA VAL A 180 -16.56 5.44 20.99
C VAL A 180 -15.04 5.30 20.85
N ASP A 181 -14.29 5.53 21.92
CA ASP A 181 -12.83 5.41 21.96
C ASP A 181 -12.31 3.98 21.70
N THR A 182 -13.17 2.99 21.89
CA THR A 182 -12.86 1.57 21.66
C THR A 182 -13.48 1.04 20.37
N ALA A 183 -14.28 1.87 19.68
CA ALA A 183 -14.86 1.50 18.41
C ALA A 183 -13.77 1.33 17.34
N ARG A 184 -14.06 0.47 16.36
CA ARG A 184 -13.19 0.16 15.24
C ARG A 184 -13.91 0.48 13.94
N PRO A 185 -14.04 1.75 13.56
CA PRO A 185 -14.94 2.14 12.48
C PRO A 185 -14.57 1.55 11.11
N GLY A 186 -13.28 1.31 10.87
CA GLY A 186 -12.82 0.59 9.66
C GLY A 186 -13.36 -0.85 9.55
N LEU A 187 -13.71 -1.49 10.68
CA LEU A 187 -14.30 -2.83 10.71
C LEU A 187 -15.84 -2.80 10.79
N LEU A 188 -16.45 -1.67 11.15
CA LEU A 188 -17.90 -1.55 11.30
C LEU A 188 -18.64 -1.69 9.97
N ILE A 189 -18.14 -1.07 8.90
CA ILE A 189 -18.76 -1.12 7.57
C ILE A 189 -18.92 -2.56 7.05
N PRO A 190 -17.86 -3.40 7.00
CA PRO A 190 -18.01 -4.78 6.55
C PRO A 190 -18.91 -5.60 7.50
N ARG A 191 -18.83 -5.37 8.82
CA ARG A 191 -19.65 -6.09 9.80
C ARG A 191 -21.14 -5.72 9.71
N ALA A 192 -21.46 -4.46 9.43
CA ALA A 192 -22.82 -4.01 9.16
C ALA A 192 -23.36 -4.57 7.83
N ALA A 193 -22.51 -4.72 6.82
CA ALA A 193 -22.89 -5.38 5.57
C ALA A 193 -23.35 -6.83 5.81
N ALA A 194 -22.63 -7.59 6.63
CA ALA A 194 -23.00 -8.95 6.99
C ALA A 194 -24.39 -9.04 7.66
N LEU A 195 -24.79 -8.03 8.45
CA LEU A 195 -26.16 -7.95 9.00
C LEU A 195 -27.20 -7.81 7.91
N GLN A 196 -26.97 -6.90 6.95
CA GLN A 196 -27.88 -6.69 5.84
C GLN A 196 -28.00 -7.95 4.97
N THR A 197 -26.90 -8.57 4.59
CA THR A 197 -26.91 -9.82 3.82
C THR A 197 -27.67 -10.92 4.55
N THR A 198 -27.56 -10.99 5.88
CA THR A 198 -28.31 -11.95 6.69
C THR A 198 -29.81 -11.64 6.71
N LEU A 199 -30.21 -10.37 6.75
CA LEU A 199 -31.62 -9.96 6.62
C LEU A 199 -32.18 -10.28 5.24
N ASP A 200 -31.43 -9.99 4.17
CA ASP A 200 -31.86 -10.27 2.80
C ASP A 200 -32.03 -11.78 2.57
N ALA A 201 -31.12 -12.60 3.09
CA ALA A 201 -31.24 -14.05 3.05
C ALA A 201 -32.44 -14.57 3.86
N ASP A 202 -32.77 -13.93 4.98
CA ASP A 202 -33.96 -14.25 5.75
C ASP A 202 -35.26 -13.86 5.02
N ASP A 203 -35.27 -12.72 4.33
CA ASP A 203 -36.38 -12.30 3.47
C ASP A 203 -36.66 -13.34 2.36
N MET A 204 -35.61 -13.85 1.73
CA MET A 204 -35.72 -14.91 0.73
C MET A 204 -36.33 -16.20 1.32
N ARG A 205 -35.92 -16.62 2.52
CA ARG A 205 -36.51 -17.79 3.20
C ARG A 205 -37.98 -17.63 3.55
N GLN A 206 -38.36 -16.42 3.98
CA GLN A 206 -39.76 -16.16 4.29
C GLN A 206 -40.63 -16.16 3.03
N ALA A 207 -40.07 -15.71 1.90
CA ALA A 207 -40.76 -15.70 0.62
C ALA A 207 -40.81 -17.07 -0.06
N ASP A 208 -39.77 -17.90 0.11
CA ASP A 208 -39.61 -19.18 -0.56
C ASP A 208 -39.35 -20.33 0.44
N PRO A 209 -40.36 -21.20 0.68
CA PRO A 209 -40.22 -22.37 1.55
C PRO A 209 -39.18 -23.41 1.07
N GLU A 210 -38.74 -23.36 -0.19
CA GLU A 210 -37.70 -24.23 -0.75
C GLU A 210 -36.29 -23.67 -0.53
N PHE A 211 -36.15 -22.41 -0.07
CA PHE A 211 -34.86 -21.82 0.24
C PHE A 211 -34.19 -22.53 1.42
N GLU A 212 -32.87 -22.68 1.37
CA GLU A 212 -32.14 -23.50 2.33
C GLU A 212 -32.14 -22.90 3.76
N GLY A 213 -32.57 -23.74 4.72
CA GLY A 213 -32.59 -23.44 6.15
C GLY A 213 -33.89 -22.78 6.63
N PRO A 214 -34.24 -22.92 7.92
CA PRO A 214 -35.43 -22.26 8.45
C PRO A 214 -35.26 -20.73 8.47
N PRO A 215 -36.34 -19.94 8.41
CA PRO A 215 -36.26 -18.51 8.65
C PRO A 215 -35.87 -18.22 10.12
N LEU A 216 -35.36 -17.03 10.37
CA LEU A 216 -35.12 -16.50 11.70
C LEU A 216 -36.45 -16.41 12.47
N SER A 217 -36.38 -16.64 13.77
CA SER A 217 -37.51 -16.33 14.66
C SER A 217 -37.81 -14.83 14.66
N ALA A 218 -39.04 -14.46 15.01
CA ALA A 218 -39.46 -13.07 15.08
C ALA A 218 -38.53 -12.22 15.96
N ASP A 219 -38.11 -12.75 17.11
CA ASP A 219 -37.22 -12.05 18.04
C ASP A 219 -35.81 -11.85 17.45
N GLN A 220 -35.25 -12.86 16.79
CA GLN A 220 -33.95 -12.77 16.12
C GLN A 220 -33.97 -11.75 14.99
N ARG A 221 -34.99 -11.80 14.14
CA ARG A 221 -35.16 -10.87 13.04
C ARG A 221 -35.33 -9.44 13.54
N ALA A 222 -36.16 -9.23 14.56
CA ALA A 222 -36.34 -7.91 15.17
C ALA A 222 -35.03 -7.36 15.75
N ALA A 223 -34.26 -8.19 16.46
CA ALA A 223 -32.95 -7.79 17.00
C ALA A 223 -31.96 -7.45 15.88
N LEU A 224 -31.90 -8.26 14.83
CA LEU A 224 -31.02 -8.05 13.68
C LEU A 224 -31.39 -6.77 12.92
N THR A 225 -32.69 -6.54 12.67
CA THR A 225 -33.20 -5.30 12.05
C THR A 225 -32.88 -4.08 12.89
N ASN A 226 -33.10 -4.14 14.20
CA ASN A 226 -32.82 -3.02 15.10
C ASN A 226 -31.33 -2.70 15.17
N ALA A 227 -30.47 -3.71 15.26
CA ALA A 227 -29.03 -3.54 15.16
C ALA A 227 -28.65 -2.87 13.84
N ASN A 228 -29.04 -3.45 12.70
CA ASN A 228 -28.74 -2.90 11.38
C ASN A 228 -29.18 -1.44 11.21
N ASN A 229 -30.38 -1.09 11.69
CA ASN A 229 -30.88 0.28 11.63
C ASN A 229 -30.07 1.23 12.51
N ALA A 230 -29.76 0.85 13.76
CA ALA A 230 -28.94 1.66 14.65
C ALA A 230 -27.55 1.92 14.05
N TYR A 231 -26.93 0.91 13.44
CA TYR A 231 -25.65 1.06 12.74
C TYR A 231 -25.76 2.00 11.54
N LYS A 232 -26.75 1.82 10.68
CA LYS A 232 -26.95 2.72 9.53
C LYS A 232 -27.16 4.15 9.96
N THR A 233 -27.97 4.39 11.00
CA THR A 233 -28.18 5.73 11.54
C THR A 233 -26.88 6.32 12.06
N TRP A 234 -26.10 5.57 12.81
CA TRP A 234 -24.81 6.03 13.32
C TRP A 234 -23.77 6.29 12.20
N ILE A 235 -23.63 5.37 11.25
CA ILE A 235 -22.76 5.53 10.07
C ILE A 235 -23.13 6.80 9.29
N ASN A 236 -24.43 7.06 9.10
CA ASN A 236 -24.90 8.22 8.34
C ASN A 236 -24.71 9.57 9.05
N THR A 237 -24.43 9.58 10.36
CA THR A 237 -24.09 10.82 11.07
C THR A 237 -22.66 11.27 10.88
N ASP A 238 -21.76 10.36 10.48
CA ASP A 238 -20.37 10.69 10.22
C ASP A 238 -20.09 10.73 8.71
N PRO A 239 -19.66 11.88 8.14
CA PRO A 239 -19.42 11.99 6.70
C PRO A 239 -18.37 11.02 6.14
N PHE A 240 -17.41 10.60 6.97
CA PHE A 240 -16.39 9.65 6.56
C PHE A 240 -16.95 8.22 6.51
N LEU A 241 -17.68 7.78 7.53
CA LEU A 241 -18.34 6.46 7.55
C LEU A 241 -19.45 6.37 6.52
N ALA A 242 -20.25 7.43 6.34
CA ALA A 242 -21.24 7.53 5.27
C ALA A 242 -20.56 7.49 3.88
N GLY A 243 -19.38 8.09 3.74
CA GLY A 243 -18.53 7.97 2.56
C GLY A 243 -18.12 6.51 2.31
N MET A 244 -17.68 5.80 3.36
CA MET A 244 -17.30 4.38 3.27
C MET A 244 -18.47 3.47 2.88
N ASP A 245 -19.64 3.65 3.51
CA ASP A 245 -20.84 2.88 3.18
C ASP A 245 -21.37 3.23 1.78
N GLY A 246 -21.34 4.51 1.40
CA GLY A 246 -21.72 4.98 0.07
C GLY A 246 -20.82 4.45 -1.04
N ALA A 247 -19.51 4.33 -0.80
CA ALA A 247 -18.57 3.70 -1.74
C ALA A 247 -18.86 2.21 -1.97
N ARG A 248 -19.59 1.55 -1.07
CA ARG A 248 -20.11 0.19 -1.28
C ARG A 248 -21.20 0.14 -2.34
N LEU A 249 -22.00 1.19 -2.45
CA LEU A 249 -23.19 1.27 -3.30
C LEU A 249 -22.91 1.86 -4.70
N GLY A 250 -21.65 2.19 -5.02
CA GLY A 250 -21.25 2.92 -6.24
C GLY A 250 -21.38 2.17 -7.57
N LYS A 251 -21.44 2.94 -8.68
CA LYS A 251 -21.52 2.45 -10.08
C LYS A 251 -20.25 1.70 -10.52
N ALA A 252 -20.44 0.81 -11.50
CA ALA A 252 -19.44 -0.11 -12.06
C ALA A 252 -18.03 0.48 -12.21
N ALA A 253 -17.17 0.15 -11.25
CA ALA A 253 -15.72 0.29 -11.37
C ALA A 253 -15.15 -0.87 -12.21
N ARG A 254 -13.92 -0.70 -12.74
CA ARG A 254 -13.22 -1.69 -13.57
C ARG A 254 -13.26 -3.09 -12.91
N PRO A 255 -13.49 -4.17 -13.67
CA PRO A 255 -13.55 -5.51 -13.12
C PRO A 255 -12.20 -5.85 -12.47
N VAL A 256 -12.27 -6.41 -11.27
CA VAL A 256 -11.13 -6.98 -10.55
C VAL A 256 -11.51 -8.44 -10.32
N ASP A 257 -10.64 -9.38 -10.70
CA ASP A 257 -10.91 -10.80 -10.50
C ASP A 257 -10.77 -11.16 -9.01
N PRO A 258 -11.86 -11.61 -8.35
CA PRO A 258 -11.81 -11.95 -6.93
C PRO A 258 -10.87 -13.11 -6.61
N GLN A 259 -10.71 -14.05 -7.55
CA GLN A 259 -9.79 -15.16 -7.37
C GLN A 259 -8.35 -14.67 -7.28
N GLN A 260 -7.96 -13.74 -8.15
CA GLN A 260 -6.62 -13.14 -8.12
C GLN A 260 -6.37 -12.36 -6.83
N VAL A 261 -7.35 -11.59 -6.36
CA VAL A 261 -7.25 -10.86 -5.08
C VAL A 261 -7.04 -11.84 -3.92
N ASN A 262 -7.85 -12.89 -3.84
CA ASN A 262 -7.77 -13.87 -2.77
C ASN A 262 -6.45 -14.63 -2.78
N ILE A 263 -5.91 -14.94 -3.96
CA ILE A 263 -4.56 -15.51 -4.11
C ILE A 263 -3.51 -14.55 -3.55
N ILE A 264 -3.51 -13.29 -3.98
CA ILE A 264 -2.53 -12.28 -3.56
C ILE A 264 -2.55 -12.05 -2.04
N VAL A 265 -3.74 -11.92 -1.46
CA VAL A 265 -3.92 -11.68 -0.02
C VAL A 265 -3.54 -12.92 0.79
N SER A 266 -3.93 -14.12 0.33
CA SER A 266 -3.57 -15.37 1.01
C SER A 266 -2.06 -15.61 1.00
N LEU A 267 -1.40 -15.39 -0.14
CA LEU A 267 0.06 -15.46 -0.25
C LEU A 267 0.74 -14.44 0.67
N ALA A 268 0.16 -13.25 0.85
CA ALA A 268 0.69 -12.25 1.78
C ALA A 268 0.60 -12.72 3.23
N VAL A 269 -0.49 -13.35 3.65
CA VAL A 269 -0.63 -13.91 5.01
C VAL A 269 0.32 -15.09 5.22
N GLU A 270 0.37 -16.02 4.25
CA GLU A 270 1.25 -17.20 4.29
C GLU A 270 2.74 -16.79 4.42
N GLN A 271 3.13 -15.71 3.73
CA GLN A 271 4.51 -15.22 3.70
C GLN A 271 4.83 -14.18 4.78
N ASP A 272 3.98 -14.04 5.80
CA ASP A 272 4.21 -13.11 6.92
C ASP A 272 4.25 -11.62 6.47
N ALA A 273 3.64 -11.30 5.33
CA ALA A 273 3.54 -9.94 4.80
C ALA A 273 2.25 -9.23 5.21
N ALA A 274 1.19 -9.98 5.55
CA ALA A 274 -0.09 -9.45 6.02
C ALA A 274 -0.60 -10.19 7.28
N THR A 275 -1.44 -9.52 8.07
CA THR A 275 -2.15 -10.13 9.21
C THR A 275 -3.42 -10.86 8.73
N PRO A 276 -3.92 -11.85 9.50
CA PRO A 276 -5.24 -12.43 9.23
C PRO A 276 -6.36 -11.39 9.20
N ALA A 277 -6.28 -10.35 10.04
CA ALA A 277 -7.26 -9.26 10.04
C ALA A 277 -7.31 -8.47 8.72
N ALA A 278 -6.16 -8.31 8.04
CA ALA A 278 -6.12 -7.71 6.70
C ALA A 278 -6.81 -8.62 5.66
N GLN A 279 -6.62 -9.94 5.77
CA GLN A 279 -7.30 -10.91 4.90
C GLN A 279 -8.80 -10.94 5.15
N ASP A 280 -9.22 -10.98 6.41
CA ASP A 280 -10.63 -10.94 6.79
C ASP A 280 -11.31 -9.69 6.23
N MET A 281 -10.66 -8.53 6.32
CA MET A 281 -11.23 -7.28 5.77
C MET A 281 -11.43 -7.34 4.24
N VAL A 282 -10.53 -7.99 3.49
CA VAL A 282 -10.70 -8.17 2.04
C VAL A 282 -11.78 -9.20 1.72
N HIS A 283 -11.82 -10.34 2.42
CA HIS A 283 -12.85 -11.36 2.24
C HIS A 283 -14.26 -10.83 2.59
N GLU A 284 -14.39 -10.04 3.65
CA GLU A 284 -15.66 -9.41 4.00
C GLU A 284 -16.08 -8.37 2.95
N ALA A 285 -15.12 -7.65 2.36
CA ALA A 285 -15.40 -6.76 1.24
C ALA A 285 -15.88 -7.54 0.00
N GLU A 286 -15.35 -8.74 -0.25
CA GLU A 286 -15.80 -9.63 -1.33
C GLU A 286 -17.24 -10.11 -1.11
N LYS A 287 -17.58 -10.46 0.14
CA LYS A 287 -18.95 -10.86 0.52
C LYS A 287 -19.98 -9.75 0.30
N ALA A 288 -19.57 -8.48 0.40
CA ALA A 288 -20.41 -7.35 0.02
C ALA A 288 -20.63 -7.22 -1.50
N GLY A 289 -19.96 -8.06 -2.30
CA GLY A 289 -20.06 -8.17 -3.75
C GLY A 289 -18.69 -7.93 -4.40
N SER A 290 -18.20 -8.92 -5.14
CA SER A 290 -16.98 -8.84 -5.95
C SER A 290 -17.00 -7.70 -6.98
N ASP A 291 -18.18 -7.32 -7.46
CA ASP A 291 -18.34 -6.21 -8.39
C ASP A 291 -18.45 -4.85 -7.70
N SER A 292 -18.58 -4.81 -6.36
CA SER A 292 -18.75 -3.58 -5.60
C SER A 292 -17.50 -2.69 -5.68
N GLN A 293 -17.73 -1.37 -5.70
CA GLN A 293 -16.65 -0.40 -5.67
C GLN A 293 -15.86 -0.50 -4.35
N TYR A 294 -16.52 -0.83 -3.24
CA TYR A 294 -15.87 -1.05 -1.95
C TYR A 294 -14.88 -2.22 -1.97
N TYR A 295 -15.25 -3.37 -2.56
CA TYR A 295 -14.34 -4.50 -2.70
C TYR A 295 -13.10 -4.11 -3.50
N LYS A 296 -13.32 -3.52 -4.68
CA LYS A 296 -12.25 -3.11 -5.60
C LYS A 296 -11.31 -2.10 -4.94
N ALA A 297 -11.86 -1.08 -4.29
CA ALA A 297 -11.07 -0.07 -3.60
C ALA A 297 -10.31 -0.66 -2.39
N THR A 298 -10.91 -1.60 -1.66
CA THR A 298 -10.26 -2.30 -0.55
C THR A 298 -9.10 -3.17 -1.05
N ALA A 299 -9.30 -3.96 -2.11
CA ALA A 299 -8.24 -4.75 -2.75
C ALA A 299 -7.09 -3.86 -3.26
N LEU A 300 -7.40 -2.72 -3.87
CA LEU A 300 -6.39 -1.77 -4.32
C LEU A 300 -5.65 -1.07 -3.19
N ASN A 301 -6.36 -0.69 -2.12
CA ASN A 301 -5.74 -0.12 -0.93
C ASN A 301 -4.78 -1.13 -0.26
N PHE A 302 -5.11 -2.43 -0.27
CA PHE A 302 -4.22 -3.49 0.21
C PHE A 302 -2.89 -3.49 -0.56
N VAL A 303 -2.96 -3.56 -1.90
CA VAL A 303 -1.76 -3.59 -2.74
C VAL A 303 -0.96 -2.28 -2.65
N ARG A 304 -1.63 -1.12 -2.69
CA ARG A 304 -0.98 0.18 -2.49
C ARG A 304 -0.23 0.26 -1.17
N ARG A 305 -0.80 -0.27 -0.08
CA ARG A 305 -0.13 -0.31 1.21
C ARG A 305 1.13 -1.17 1.17
N GLY A 306 1.07 -2.35 0.54
CA GLY A 306 2.24 -3.20 0.30
C GLY A 306 3.35 -2.48 -0.47
N LEU A 307 3.01 -1.81 -1.58
CA LEU A 307 3.95 -1.01 -2.36
C LEU A 307 4.56 0.13 -1.54
N LYS A 308 3.76 0.84 -0.73
CA LYS A 308 4.24 1.93 0.11
C LYS A 308 5.24 1.44 1.18
N ILE A 309 4.98 0.30 1.79
CA ILE A 309 5.92 -0.35 2.72
C ILE A 309 7.23 -0.69 2.00
N ALA A 310 7.16 -1.25 0.79
CA ALA A 310 8.35 -1.55 0.00
C ALA A 310 9.16 -0.32 -0.40
N VAL A 311 8.51 0.78 -0.79
CA VAL A 311 9.20 2.06 -1.03
C VAL A 311 9.94 2.54 0.22
N ASN A 312 9.31 2.45 1.39
CA ASN A 312 9.97 2.78 2.66
C ASN A 312 11.17 1.85 2.91
N THR A 313 11.03 0.54 2.68
CA THR A 313 12.13 -0.45 2.77
C THR A 313 13.31 -0.08 1.87
N ILE A 314 13.09 0.25 0.59
CA ILE A 314 14.14 0.68 -0.34
C ILE A 314 14.89 1.90 0.21
N LYS A 315 14.16 2.90 0.73
CA LYS A 315 14.75 4.14 1.27
C LYS A 315 15.63 3.88 2.48
N VAL A 316 15.19 3.04 3.41
CA VAL A 316 15.94 2.74 4.63
C VAL A 316 17.23 1.98 4.30
N ILE A 317 17.19 1.05 3.35
CA ILE A 317 18.35 0.27 2.93
C ILE A 317 19.36 1.14 2.17
N ARG A 318 18.89 2.02 1.27
CA ARG A 318 19.76 2.92 0.50
C ARG A 318 20.32 4.08 1.32
N HIS A 319 19.55 4.56 2.30
CA HIS A 319 19.89 5.73 3.12
C HIS A 319 19.76 5.41 4.63
N PRO A 320 20.68 4.61 5.20
CA PRO A 320 20.59 4.11 6.58
C PRO A 320 20.75 5.19 7.68
N VAL A 321 20.93 6.46 7.30
CA VAL A 321 21.24 7.58 8.21
C VAL A 321 20.07 7.94 9.15
N ARG A 322 18.86 7.43 8.94
CA ARG A 322 17.72 7.66 9.84
C ARG A 322 17.62 6.55 10.89
N ALA A 323 18.34 6.72 11.99
CA ALA A 323 18.22 5.91 13.20
C ALA A 323 16.75 5.84 13.65
N GLY A 324 16.13 4.66 13.53
CA GLY A 324 14.76 4.42 14.00
C GLY A 324 13.84 3.75 12.99
N PHE A 325 14.18 3.73 11.70
CA PHE A 325 13.36 3.01 10.73
C PHE A 325 13.65 1.51 10.76
N ARG A 326 12.59 0.73 10.99
CA ARG A 326 12.58 -0.73 10.89
C ARG A 326 12.06 -1.11 9.50
N VAL A 327 12.72 -2.07 8.86
CA VAL A 327 12.44 -2.48 7.48
C VAL A 327 11.49 -3.67 7.48
N SER A 328 10.39 -3.61 6.71
CA SER A 328 9.58 -4.81 6.46
C SER A 328 10.17 -5.60 5.29
N VAL A 329 11.06 -6.53 5.65
CA VAL A 329 11.70 -7.44 4.70
C VAL A 329 10.70 -8.49 4.18
N SER A 330 9.72 -8.89 4.99
CA SER A 330 8.68 -9.84 4.58
C SER A 330 7.78 -9.30 3.47
N VAL A 331 7.32 -8.04 3.57
CA VAL A 331 6.53 -7.41 2.48
C VAL A 331 7.37 -7.26 1.21
N ALA A 332 8.65 -6.89 1.34
CA ALA A 332 9.56 -6.82 0.19
C ALA A 332 9.75 -8.18 -0.49
N ARG A 333 10.00 -9.24 0.28
CA ARG A 333 10.13 -10.62 -0.24
C ARG A 333 8.84 -11.10 -0.90
N TRP A 334 7.69 -10.79 -0.30
CA TRP A 334 6.38 -11.11 -0.87
C TRP A 334 6.18 -10.44 -2.24
N LEU A 335 6.44 -9.14 -2.38
CA LEU A 335 6.28 -8.46 -3.67
C LEU A 335 7.19 -9.07 -4.76
N MET A 336 8.43 -9.44 -4.42
CA MET A 336 9.36 -10.03 -5.39
C MET A 336 8.97 -11.46 -5.77
N LYS A 337 8.52 -12.27 -4.81
CA LYS A 337 8.21 -13.69 -5.04
C LYS A 337 6.93 -13.86 -5.88
N ASN A 338 5.98 -12.93 -5.76
CA ASN A 338 4.67 -13.02 -6.39
C ASN A 338 4.47 -11.89 -7.42
N GLU A 339 5.55 -11.51 -8.12
CA GLU A 339 5.56 -10.42 -9.10
C GLU A 339 4.53 -10.64 -10.21
N GLU A 340 4.45 -11.84 -10.77
CA GLU A 340 3.55 -12.16 -11.87
C GLU A 340 2.09 -11.99 -11.45
N GLU A 341 1.73 -12.52 -10.27
CA GLU A 341 0.39 -12.41 -9.70
C GLU A 341 0.02 -10.94 -9.43
N ILE A 342 0.94 -10.16 -8.83
CA ILE A 342 0.71 -8.74 -8.54
C ILE A 342 0.56 -7.94 -9.83
N LEU A 343 1.42 -8.16 -10.83
CA LEU A 343 1.36 -7.42 -12.08
C LEU A 343 0.14 -7.80 -12.93
N SER A 344 -0.29 -9.06 -12.87
CA SER A 344 -1.53 -9.53 -13.50
C SER A 344 -2.75 -8.86 -12.88
N PHE A 345 -2.83 -8.82 -11.54
CA PHE A 345 -3.89 -8.10 -10.82
C PHE A 345 -3.98 -6.62 -11.19
N LEU A 346 -2.83 -6.00 -11.50
CA LEU A 346 -2.75 -4.59 -11.86
C LEU A 346 -2.91 -4.30 -13.37
N GLU A 347 -3.17 -5.30 -14.22
CA GLU A 347 -3.33 -5.09 -15.67
C GLU A 347 -4.39 -4.04 -16.04
N GLY A 348 -5.46 -3.96 -15.26
CA GLY A 348 -6.51 -2.95 -15.42
C GLY A 348 -6.14 -1.54 -14.96
N ILE A 349 -4.93 -1.32 -14.41
CA ILE A 349 -4.48 -0.06 -13.79
C ILE A 349 -3.00 0.22 -14.15
N PRO A 350 -2.73 0.70 -15.38
CA PRO A 350 -1.38 0.82 -15.93
C PRO A 350 -0.40 1.59 -15.02
N ASP A 351 -0.81 2.75 -14.50
CA ASP A 351 0.05 3.59 -13.66
C ASP A 351 0.52 2.86 -12.40
N LEU A 352 -0.39 2.11 -11.76
CA LEU A 352 -0.07 1.35 -10.54
C LEU A 352 0.75 0.11 -10.87
N ARG A 353 0.49 -0.54 -12.02
CA ARG A 353 1.27 -1.68 -12.52
C ARG A 353 2.72 -1.29 -12.80
N ASP A 354 2.95 -0.19 -13.49
CA ASP A 354 4.29 0.30 -13.83
C ASP A 354 5.04 0.70 -12.56
N THR A 355 4.34 1.33 -11.61
CA THR A 355 4.88 1.64 -10.28
C THR A 355 5.28 0.37 -9.52
N ALA A 356 4.40 -0.65 -9.50
CA ALA A 356 4.69 -1.93 -8.83
C ALA A 356 5.89 -2.63 -9.46
N LYS A 357 5.92 -2.74 -10.79
CA LYS A 357 7.02 -3.35 -11.54
C LYS A 357 8.35 -2.70 -11.18
N ARG A 358 8.38 -1.37 -11.22
CA ARG A 358 9.56 -0.57 -10.89
C ARG A 358 10.03 -0.78 -9.45
N ILE A 359 9.11 -0.81 -8.49
CA ILE A 359 9.43 -1.09 -7.08
C ILE A 359 10.03 -2.49 -6.94
N ILE A 360 9.44 -3.49 -7.58
CA ILE A 360 9.92 -4.88 -7.56
C ILE A 360 11.31 -5.01 -8.16
N GLU A 361 11.57 -4.38 -9.31
CA GLU A 361 12.90 -4.32 -9.93
C GLU A 361 13.95 -3.71 -8.97
N LEU A 362 13.60 -2.62 -8.30
CA LEU A 362 14.48 -1.99 -7.30
C LEU A 362 14.72 -2.88 -6.08
N LEU A 363 13.72 -3.63 -5.61
CA LEU A 363 13.86 -4.56 -4.50
C LEU A 363 14.84 -5.70 -4.85
N LYS A 364 14.81 -6.21 -6.08
CA LYS A 364 15.71 -7.27 -6.56
C LYS A 364 17.19 -6.85 -6.57
N GLU A 365 17.47 -5.54 -6.69
CA GLU A 365 18.85 -5.01 -6.59
C GLU A 365 19.37 -4.93 -5.14
N LEU A 366 18.49 -5.06 -4.13
CA LEU A 366 18.86 -4.88 -2.73
C LEU A 366 19.33 -6.19 -2.08
N PRO A 367 20.33 -6.14 -1.19
CA PRO A 367 20.84 -7.32 -0.48
C PRO A 367 19.92 -7.71 0.68
N LEU A 368 18.66 -8.05 0.39
CA LEU A 368 17.62 -8.39 1.38
C LEU A 368 17.92 -9.67 2.18
N ASP A 369 18.85 -10.51 1.72
CA ASP A 369 19.30 -11.71 2.44
C ASP A 369 20.24 -11.39 3.61
N LYS A 370 20.75 -10.15 3.65
CA LYS A 370 21.65 -9.67 4.71
C LYS A 370 20.92 -8.92 5.83
N LEU A 371 19.58 -8.86 5.74
CA LEU A 371 18.65 -8.19 6.65
C LEU A 371 17.67 -9.22 7.22
#